data_AF-A0A3A8QYH1-F1
#
_entry.id   AF-A0A3A8QYH1-F1
#
_cell.length_a   1.000
_cell.length_b   1.000
_cell.length_c   1.000
_cell.angle_alpha   90.00
_cell.angle_beta   90.00
_cell.angle_gamma   90.00
#
_symmetry.space_group_name_H-M   'P 1'
#
loop_
_entity.id
_entity.type
_entity.pdbx_description
1 polymer ?
#
loop_
_entity_poly.entity_id
_entity_poly.type
_entity_poly.pdbx_seq_one_letter_code
_entity_poly.pdbx_strand_id
1 'polypeptide(L)'
;MVLGSVALAACRDPAAAAGTALFVTADFDPALNLTQLRVTTTVADGTTVPDGLLPDDSSRLLRSGETFRVLLEGASDGTQATVRVDGLREDGTVAATGEATASVRDGYEVEASVRLTATGGGGGTFCLDCPDGCCREGVCTARTFRTCGVGGVACEACDADRTDSCTSRGTCGCGTGPACGNNANSCKGGKCFCGSNNACGPGLACIGGFCKCDPSTCNGCCDGNSCFAAPDKNHCGKGGQACKKCDKRCNPDGSCD
;
A
#
# COMPACT_ATOMS: atom_id res chain seq x y z
N MET A 1 -3.70 -0.73 70.09
CA MET A 1 -2.88 -0.63 68.86
C MET A 1 -3.83 -0.81 67.69
N VAL A 2 -3.89 0.18 66.83
CA VAL A 2 -4.95 0.42 65.83
C VAL A 2 -4.91 -0.63 64.70
N LEU A 3 -6.10 -0.94 64.20
CA LEU A 3 -6.44 -1.77 63.05
C LEU A 3 -5.63 -1.44 61.78
N GLY A 4 -5.44 -2.45 60.94
CA GLY A 4 -4.96 -2.31 59.56
C GLY A 4 -5.57 -3.35 58.64
N SER A 5 -6.87 -3.25 58.38
CA SER A 5 -7.56 -4.00 57.34
C SER A 5 -7.13 -3.45 55.98
N VAL A 6 -6.36 -4.24 55.22
CA VAL A 6 -6.03 -3.92 53.83
C VAL A 6 -7.25 -4.29 52.97
N ALA A 7 -7.97 -3.29 52.48
CA ALA A 7 -9.04 -3.45 51.50
C ALA A 7 -8.60 -2.80 50.18
N LEU A 8 -8.05 -3.60 49.26
CA LEU A 8 -7.77 -3.20 47.87
C LEU A 8 -8.00 -4.41 46.95
N ALA A 9 -9.27 -4.75 46.76
CA ALA A 9 -9.76 -5.49 45.61
C ALA A 9 -11.21 -5.04 45.37
N ALA A 10 -11.39 -4.03 44.53
CA ALA A 10 -12.71 -3.73 43.97
C ALA A 10 -13.05 -4.87 43.00
N CYS A 11 -13.67 -5.92 43.53
CA CYS A 11 -14.25 -6.97 42.72
C CYS A 11 -15.36 -6.35 41.87
N ARG A 12 -15.15 -6.36 40.55
CA ARG A 12 -16.14 -6.01 39.54
C ARG A 12 -17.26 -7.04 39.64
N ASP A 13 -18.41 -6.66 40.20
CA ASP A 13 -19.56 -7.55 40.35
C ASP A 13 -20.46 -7.41 39.10
N PRO A 14 -20.48 -8.38 38.17
CA PRO A 14 -21.35 -8.35 37.00
C PRO A 14 -22.85 -8.41 37.37
N ALA A 15 -23.21 -8.77 38.61
CA ALA A 15 -24.58 -8.69 39.10
C ALA A 15 -25.00 -7.29 39.58
N ALA A 16 -24.06 -6.36 39.70
CA ALA A 16 -24.31 -4.97 40.13
C ALA A 16 -24.35 -3.96 38.97
N ALA A 17 -24.17 -4.41 37.71
CA ALA A 17 -24.41 -3.57 36.55
C ALA A 17 -25.93 -3.36 36.39
N ALA A 18 -26.35 -2.10 36.27
CA ALA A 18 -27.75 -1.69 36.30
C ALA A 18 -28.55 -2.09 35.03
N GLY A 19 -28.80 -3.38 34.85
CA GLY A 19 -29.66 -3.93 33.78
C GLY A 19 -28.92 -4.74 32.72
N THR A 20 -29.66 -5.13 31.69
CA THR A 20 -29.20 -5.91 30.53
C THR A 20 -28.30 -5.06 29.62
N ALA A 21 -27.02 -5.42 29.50
CA ALA A 21 -26.05 -4.61 28.75
C ALA A 21 -24.90 -5.43 28.15
N LEU A 22 -24.19 -4.84 27.18
CA LEU A 22 -22.89 -5.35 26.70
C LEU A 22 -21.76 -4.46 27.24
N PHE A 23 -20.71 -5.08 27.79
CA PHE A 23 -19.44 -4.43 28.06
C PHE A 23 -18.49 -4.66 26.89
N VAL A 24 -18.32 -3.64 26.06
CA VAL A 24 -17.55 -3.74 24.83
C VAL A 24 -16.13 -3.26 25.05
N THR A 25 -15.16 -4.06 24.61
CA THR A 25 -13.75 -3.66 24.51
C THR A 25 -13.37 -3.54 23.03
N ALA A 26 -12.86 -2.39 22.62
CA ALA A 26 -12.42 -2.11 21.26
C ALA A 26 -10.90 -2.21 21.16
N ASP A 27 -10.42 -3.19 20.40
CA ASP A 27 -9.00 -3.43 20.15
C ASP A 27 -8.61 -3.05 18.73
N PHE A 28 -7.53 -2.28 18.59
CA PHE A 28 -7.08 -1.78 17.30
C PHE A 28 -5.60 -1.38 17.32
N ASP A 29 -4.97 -1.27 16.15
CA ASP A 29 -3.60 -0.80 16.03
C ASP A 29 -3.51 0.71 16.35
N PRO A 30 -2.69 1.16 17.33
CA PRO A 30 -2.50 2.57 17.61
C PRO A 30 -2.09 3.42 16.39
N ALA A 31 -1.47 2.82 15.37
CA ALA A 31 -1.09 3.51 14.13
C ALA A 31 -2.30 4.00 13.30
N LEU A 32 -3.52 3.55 13.61
CA LEU A 32 -4.73 3.99 12.94
C LEU A 32 -5.13 5.44 13.30
N ASN A 33 -4.57 6.00 14.37
CA ASN A 33 -4.82 7.37 14.85
C ASN A 33 -6.31 7.70 14.98
N LEU A 34 -7.07 6.78 15.58
CA LEU A 34 -8.50 6.95 15.80
C LEU A 34 -8.75 8.01 16.88
N THR A 35 -9.78 8.83 16.69
CA THR A 35 -10.22 9.86 17.66
C THR A 35 -11.63 9.59 18.18
N GLN A 36 -12.47 8.88 17.42
CA GLN A 36 -13.84 8.53 17.81
C GLN A 36 -14.20 7.12 17.35
N LEU A 37 -15.18 6.51 18.02
CA LEU A 37 -15.83 5.25 17.66
C LEU A 37 -17.30 5.55 17.38
N ARG A 38 -17.79 5.16 16.21
CA ARG A 38 -19.22 5.09 15.94
C ARG A 38 -19.69 3.68 16.23
N VAL A 39 -20.66 3.57 17.12
CA VAL A 39 -21.20 2.29 17.58
C VAL A 39 -22.62 2.16 17.07
N THR A 40 -22.90 1.05 16.38
CA THR A 40 -24.25 0.66 15.99
C THR A 40 -24.53 -0.75 16.50
N THR A 41 -25.74 -0.99 17.00
CA THR A 41 -26.09 -2.30 17.59
C THR A 41 -27.41 -2.79 17.02
N THR A 42 -27.44 -4.06 16.65
CA THR A 42 -28.66 -4.74 16.21
C THR A 42 -28.95 -5.93 17.13
N VAL A 43 -30.22 -6.12 17.48
CA VAL A 43 -30.68 -7.23 18.32
C VAL A 43 -31.68 -8.06 17.51
N ALA A 44 -31.52 -9.38 17.51
CA ALA A 44 -32.28 -10.26 16.62
C ALA A 44 -33.79 -10.29 16.89
N ASP A 45 -34.25 -9.88 18.08
CA ASP A 45 -35.67 -9.74 18.43
C ASP A 45 -36.29 -8.42 17.96
N GLY A 46 -35.50 -7.55 17.31
CA GLY A 46 -35.94 -6.25 16.81
C GLY A 46 -35.86 -5.12 17.84
N THR A 47 -35.31 -5.38 19.04
CA THR A 47 -35.05 -4.32 20.03
C THR A 47 -34.18 -3.23 19.42
N THR A 48 -34.64 -1.99 19.53
CA THR A 48 -33.92 -0.82 18.99
C THR A 48 -32.94 -0.30 20.01
N VAL A 49 -31.68 -0.18 19.61
CA VAL A 49 -30.61 0.39 20.42
C VAL A 49 -30.11 1.66 19.75
N PRO A 50 -30.01 2.80 20.45
CA PRO A 50 -29.48 4.03 19.87
C PRO A 50 -28.04 3.87 19.41
N ASP A 51 -27.74 4.40 18.22
CA ASP A 51 -26.37 4.56 17.76
C ASP A 51 -25.64 5.62 18.60
N GLY A 52 -24.33 5.45 18.78
CA GLY A 52 -23.51 6.35 19.59
C GLY A 52 -22.20 6.75 18.94
N LEU A 53 -21.65 7.88 19.35
CA LEU A 53 -20.32 8.35 19.00
C LEU A 53 -19.49 8.50 20.30
N LEU A 54 -18.29 7.94 20.34
CA LEU A 54 -17.50 7.85 21.58
C LEU A 54 -16.02 8.19 21.34
N PRO A 55 -15.44 9.15 22.07
CA PRO A 55 -16.11 10.24 22.77
C PRO A 55 -16.90 11.14 21.81
N ASP A 56 -17.80 11.95 22.34
CA ASP A 56 -18.63 12.89 21.55
C ASP A 56 -17.78 13.96 20.83
N ASP A 57 -16.59 14.26 21.36
CA ASP A 57 -15.60 15.15 20.75
C ASP A 57 -14.39 14.37 20.20
N SER A 58 -13.69 14.93 19.21
CA SER A 58 -12.49 14.33 18.61
C SER A 58 -11.19 14.86 19.22
N SER A 59 -11.22 15.42 20.44
CA SER A 59 -10.09 16.18 21.01
C SER A 59 -8.87 15.33 21.38
N ARG A 60 -9.00 14.01 21.42
CA ARG A 60 -7.93 13.09 21.79
C ARG A 60 -7.85 11.88 20.87
N LEU A 61 -6.64 11.33 20.80
CA LEU A 61 -6.44 9.99 20.26
C LEU A 61 -6.97 8.93 21.24
N LEU A 62 -7.60 7.92 20.67
CA LEU A 62 -8.05 6.72 21.35
C LEU A 62 -6.89 5.75 21.55
N ARG A 63 -7.02 4.88 22.55
CA ARG A 63 -6.04 3.80 22.82
C ARG A 63 -6.66 2.44 22.51
N SER A 64 -5.85 1.45 22.15
CA SER A 64 -6.37 0.08 22.08
C SER A 64 -6.85 -0.36 23.46
N GLY A 65 -7.99 -1.06 23.51
CA GLY A 65 -8.64 -1.47 24.75
C GLY A 65 -9.56 -0.41 25.34
N GLU A 66 -10.02 0.57 24.55
CA GLU A 66 -11.10 1.47 25.00
C GLU A 66 -12.36 0.65 25.28
N THR A 67 -13.07 1.02 26.35
CA THR A 67 -14.23 0.27 26.81
C THR A 67 -15.45 1.15 26.96
N PHE A 68 -16.61 0.59 26.61
CA PHE A 68 -17.88 1.28 26.71
C PHE A 68 -19.01 0.29 26.95
N ARG A 69 -20.18 0.82 27.30
CA ARG A 69 -21.38 0.04 27.59
C ARG A 69 -22.45 0.30 26.55
N VAL A 70 -23.09 -0.77 26.10
CA VAL A 70 -24.28 -0.71 25.25
C VAL A 70 -25.45 -1.23 26.08
N LEU A 71 -26.42 -0.35 26.38
CA LEU A 71 -27.62 -0.72 27.12
C LEU A 71 -28.61 -1.41 26.18
N LEU A 72 -29.13 -2.57 26.59
CA LEU A 72 -30.05 -3.39 25.81
C LEU A 72 -31.41 -3.47 26.50
N GLU A 73 -31.98 -2.30 26.81
CA GLU A 73 -33.28 -2.20 27.48
C GLU A 73 -34.38 -2.86 26.64
N GLY A 74 -35.08 -3.84 27.22
CA GLY A 74 -36.19 -4.55 26.56
C GLY A 74 -35.77 -5.72 25.66
N ALA A 75 -34.47 -6.01 25.53
CA ALA A 75 -33.99 -7.17 24.79
C ALA A 75 -34.30 -8.48 25.53
N SER A 76 -34.75 -9.49 24.78
CA SER A 76 -35.15 -10.79 25.32
C SER A 76 -33.92 -11.64 25.67
N ASP A 77 -33.96 -12.31 26.82
CA ASP A 77 -32.92 -13.25 27.26
C ASP A 77 -32.60 -14.31 26.19
N GLY A 78 -31.31 -14.57 25.97
CA GLY A 78 -30.83 -15.55 24.99
C GLY A 78 -30.78 -15.06 23.53
N THR A 79 -31.30 -13.87 23.23
CA THR A 79 -31.26 -13.29 21.87
C THR A 79 -29.83 -12.89 21.48
N GLN A 80 -29.51 -12.92 20.19
CA GLN A 80 -28.21 -12.45 19.69
C GLN A 80 -28.22 -10.94 19.48
N ALA A 81 -27.25 -10.25 20.08
CA ALA A 81 -26.93 -8.86 19.80
C ALA A 81 -25.62 -8.78 19.01
N THR A 82 -25.60 -7.98 17.95
CA THR A 82 -24.42 -7.70 17.12
C THR A 82 -24.05 -6.24 17.29
N VAL A 83 -22.85 -5.98 17.79
CA VAL A 83 -22.27 -4.64 17.91
C VAL A 83 -21.29 -4.44 16.77
N ARG A 84 -21.51 -3.39 16.00
CA ARG A 84 -20.59 -2.89 14.99
C ARG A 84 -19.93 -1.62 15.49
N VAL A 85 -18.62 -1.53 15.27
CA VAL A 85 -17.81 -0.37 15.64
C VAL A 85 -17.02 0.09 14.42
N ASP A 86 -17.23 1.34 14.04
CA ASP A 86 -16.44 2.04 13.04
C ASP A 86 -15.49 3.03 13.76
N GLY A 87 -14.19 2.86 13.57
CA GLY A 87 -13.15 3.76 14.07
C GLY A 87 -12.95 4.95 13.15
N LEU A 88 -13.06 6.16 13.69
CA LEU A 88 -13.05 7.42 12.96
C LEU A 88 -11.79 8.24 13.26
N ARG A 89 -11.29 8.98 12.25
CA ARG A 89 -10.25 10.02 12.43
C ARG A 89 -10.87 11.37 12.76
N GLU A 90 -10.02 12.35 13.05
CA GLU A 90 -10.42 13.71 13.43
C GLU A 90 -11.34 14.38 12.38
N ASP A 91 -11.17 14.03 11.11
CA ASP A 91 -11.98 14.53 9.98
C ASP A 91 -13.32 13.77 9.80
N GLY A 92 -13.63 12.81 10.67
CA GLY A 92 -14.84 11.97 10.60
C GLY A 92 -14.77 10.83 9.57
N THR A 93 -13.61 10.56 8.97
CA THR A 93 -13.44 9.44 8.03
C THR A 93 -13.33 8.11 8.76
N VAL A 94 -14.00 7.07 8.24
CA VAL A 94 -13.93 5.70 8.78
C VAL A 94 -12.59 5.07 8.38
N ALA A 95 -11.73 4.85 9.35
CA ALA A 95 -10.39 4.30 9.18
C ALA A 95 -10.30 2.79 9.48
N ALA A 96 -11.20 2.27 10.30
CA ALA A 96 -11.25 0.85 10.64
C ALA A 96 -12.67 0.43 11.01
N THR A 97 -12.99 -0.85 10.87
CA THR A 97 -14.29 -1.41 11.24
C THR A 97 -14.14 -2.76 11.90
N GLY A 98 -15.01 -3.09 12.83
CA GLY A 98 -15.07 -4.40 13.48
C GLY A 98 -16.48 -4.71 13.97
N GLU A 99 -16.76 -6.00 14.16
CA GLU A 99 -18.04 -6.48 14.66
C GLU A 99 -17.82 -7.60 15.69
N ALA A 100 -18.72 -7.67 16.68
CA ALA A 100 -18.78 -8.77 17.63
C ALA A 100 -20.24 -9.13 17.91
N THR A 101 -20.49 -10.42 18.16
CA THR A 101 -21.81 -10.93 18.54
C THR A 101 -21.78 -11.50 19.95
N ALA A 102 -22.81 -11.23 20.74
CA ALA A 102 -22.98 -11.78 22.08
C ALA A 102 -24.44 -12.23 22.31
N SER A 103 -24.63 -13.26 23.14
CA SER A 103 -25.95 -13.65 23.62
C SER A 103 -26.36 -12.75 24.78
N VAL A 104 -27.50 -12.10 24.64
CA VAL A 104 -28.10 -11.25 25.69
C VAL A 104 -28.42 -12.10 26.91
N ARG A 105 -28.15 -11.55 28.10
CA ARG A 105 -28.50 -12.17 29.38
C ARG A 105 -29.26 -11.17 30.23
N ASP A 106 -30.51 -11.49 30.53
CA ASP A 106 -31.40 -10.58 31.25
C ASP A 106 -30.86 -10.22 32.64
N GLY A 107 -30.75 -8.92 32.94
CA GLY A 107 -30.20 -8.40 34.18
C GLY A 107 -28.68 -8.55 34.34
N TYR A 108 -27.95 -8.95 33.29
CA TYR A 108 -26.49 -9.11 33.33
C TYR A 108 -25.77 -8.28 32.27
N GLU A 109 -24.53 -7.92 32.59
CA GLU A 109 -23.56 -7.37 31.65
C GLU A 109 -22.77 -8.51 30.98
N VAL A 110 -22.77 -8.56 29.64
CA VAL A 110 -22.05 -9.57 28.85
C VAL A 110 -20.86 -8.93 28.15
N GLU A 111 -19.68 -9.54 28.27
CA GLU A 111 -18.47 -9.03 27.62
C GLU A 111 -18.48 -9.32 26.12
N ALA A 112 -18.09 -8.32 25.32
CA ALA A 112 -17.89 -8.44 23.88
C ALA A 112 -16.59 -7.74 23.48
N SER A 113 -15.72 -8.45 22.76
CA SER A 113 -14.45 -7.88 22.26
C SER A 113 -14.59 -7.63 20.76
N VAL A 114 -14.46 -6.37 20.36
CA VAL A 114 -14.49 -5.94 18.96
C VAL A 114 -13.07 -5.61 18.53
N ARG A 115 -12.55 -6.40 17.57
CA ARG A 115 -11.27 -6.10 16.94
C ARG A 115 -11.50 -5.30 15.66
N LEU A 116 -11.06 -4.05 15.63
CA LEU A 116 -11.18 -3.23 14.43
C LEU A 116 -10.06 -3.53 13.44
N THR A 117 -10.43 -3.62 12.16
CA THR A 117 -9.51 -3.83 11.05
C THR A 117 -9.61 -2.64 10.10
N ALA A 118 -8.48 -2.15 9.59
CA ALA A 118 -8.43 -0.97 8.73
C ALA A 118 -9.33 -1.11 7.49
N THR A 119 -10.21 -0.14 7.25
CA THR A 119 -11.00 -0.04 6.02
C THR A 119 -10.25 0.83 5.03
N GLY A 120 -9.61 0.20 4.03
CA GLY A 120 -8.87 0.91 2.99
C GLY A 120 -7.39 0.52 2.82
N GLY A 121 -6.99 -0.67 3.28
CA GLY A 121 -5.68 -1.25 3.02
C GLY A 121 -4.65 -0.93 4.09
N GLY A 122 -4.33 -1.94 4.91
CA GLY A 122 -3.13 -2.00 5.74
C GLY A 122 -3.09 -1.00 6.90
N GLY A 123 -3.31 -1.49 8.12
CA GLY A 123 -2.91 -0.75 9.32
C GLY A 123 -1.40 -0.48 9.28
N GLY A 124 -1.05 0.78 9.07
CA GLY A 124 0.31 1.28 9.04
C GLY A 124 0.50 2.30 7.92
N THR A 125 1.51 3.15 8.05
CA THR A 125 2.10 4.01 7.01
C THR A 125 2.65 3.24 5.79
N PHE A 126 2.19 2.00 5.58
CA PHE A 126 2.57 1.08 4.54
C PHE A 126 1.31 0.57 3.85
N CYS A 127 1.12 0.98 2.60
CA CYS A 127 0.13 0.35 1.75
C CYS A 127 0.60 -1.08 1.42
N LEU A 128 0.25 -2.06 2.23
CA LEU A 128 0.69 -3.45 2.03
C LEU A 128 -0.18 -4.21 1.03
N ASP A 129 -1.36 -3.70 0.66
CA ASP A 129 -2.30 -4.40 -0.22
C ASP A 129 -3.15 -3.42 -1.03
N CYS A 130 -2.57 -2.82 -2.08
CA CYS A 130 -3.34 -2.12 -3.11
C CYS A 130 -3.50 -3.02 -4.35
N PRO A 131 -4.55 -3.87 -4.42
CA PRO A 131 -4.68 -4.89 -5.47
C PRO A 131 -4.66 -4.29 -6.88
N ASP A 132 -5.28 -3.14 -7.07
CA ASP A 132 -5.38 -2.44 -8.37
C ASP A 132 -4.70 -1.07 -8.36
N GLY A 133 -3.66 -0.90 -7.53
CA GLY A 133 -3.05 0.41 -7.36
C GLY A 133 -1.73 0.47 -6.61
N CYS A 134 -1.29 1.69 -6.39
CA CYS A 134 -0.04 2.02 -5.74
C CYS A 134 -0.28 2.89 -4.51
N CYS A 135 0.75 3.07 -3.69
CA CYS A 135 0.73 3.89 -2.50
C CYS A 135 1.13 5.33 -2.83
N ARG A 136 0.27 6.28 -2.48
CA ARG A 136 0.61 7.70 -2.48
C ARG A 136 0.20 8.28 -1.13
N GLU A 137 1.18 8.79 -0.39
CA GLU A 137 0.94 9.44 0.91
C GLU A 137 0.18 8.53 1.90
N GLY A 138 0.45 7.22 1.86
CA GLY A 138 -0.21 6.23 2.72
C GLY A 138 -1.62 5.82 2.26
N VAL A 139 -2.06 6.26 1.08
CA VAL A 139 -3.37 5.95 0.52
C VAL A 139 -3.22 5.11 -0.74
N CYS A 140 -3.96 4.00 -0.81
CA CYS A 140 -4.09 3.24 -2.04
C CYS A 140 -4.75 4.09 -3.12
N THR A 141 -3.99 4.37 -4.18
CA THR A 141 -4.43 5.16 -5.32
C THR A 141 -4.58 4.25 -6.53
N ALA A 142 -5.68 4.41 -7.27
CA ALA A 142 -5.92 3.65 -8.49
C ALA A 142 -4.78 3.85 -9.51
N ARG A 143 -4.45 2.78 -10.23
CA ARG A 143 -3.41 2.85 -11.26
C ARG A 143 -3.82 3.75 -12.42
N THR A 144 -3.00 4.74 -12.72
CA THR A 144 -3.13 5.62 -13.89
C THR A 144 -1.76 5.87 -14.50
N PHE A 145 -1.70 6.61 -15.61
CA PHE A 145 -0.43 7.04 -16.19
C PHE A 145 0.41 7.92 -15.25
N ARG A 146 -0.23 8.66 -14.33
CA ARG A 146 0.44 9.53 -13.34
C ARG A 146 0.64 8.86 -11.98
N THR A 147 0.03 7.71 -11.77
CA THR A 147 0.05 6.94 -10.52
C THR A 147 0.20 5.46 -10.87
N CYS A 148 1.28 5.13 -11.55
CA CYS A 148 1.56 3.77 -11.96
C CYS A 148 2.16 2.96 -10.81
N GLY A 149 1.77 1.69 -10.75
CA GLY A 149 2.16 0.74 -9.72
C GLY A 149 1.01 -0.21 -9.37
N VAL A 150 1.34 -1.33 -8.73
CA VAL A 150 0.40 -2.35 -8.22
C VAL A 150 0.93 -2.91 -6.90
N GLY A 151 0.07 -3.53 -6.09
CA GLY A 151 0.49 -4.23 -4.88
C GLY A 151 1.03 -3.31 -3.79
N GLY A 152 0.63 -2.03 -3.80
CA GLY A 152 0.99 -1.09 -2.74
C GLY A 152 2.42 -0.51 -2.82
N VAL A 153 3.15 -0.74 -3.92
CA VAL A 153 4.41 -0.02 -4.20
C VAL A 153 4.17 1.49 -4.29
N ALA A 154 5.22 2.30 -4.11
CA ALA A 154 5.11 3.75 -4.30
C ALA A 154 4.63 4.09 -5.71
N CYS A 155 3.66 4.99 -5.83
CA CYS A 155 3.18 5.46 -7.13
C CYS A 155 4.28 6.20 -7.88
N GLU A 156 4.47 5.86 -9.16
CA GLU A 156 5.33 6.60 -10.08
C GLU A 156 4.55 7.26 -11.21
N ALA A 157 5.02 8.41 -11.69
CA ALA A 157 4.49 9.01 -12.91
C ALA A 157 5.29 8.51 -14.11
N CYS A 158 4.59 8.00 -15.12
CA CYS A 158 5.25 7.53 -16.34
C CYS A 158 5.77 8.69 -17.19
N ASP A 159 6.93 8.49 -17.82
CA ASP A 159 7.51 9.43 -18.77
C ASP A 159 6.70 9.43 -20.08
N ALA A 160 5.98 10.52 -20.33
CA ALA A 160 5.10 10.67 -21.50
C ALA A 160 5.84 10.62 -22.84
N ASP A 161 7.14 10.90 -22.86
CA ASP A 161 7.92 10.75 -24.07
C ASP A 161 8.24 9.27 -24.28
N ARG A 162 8.64 8.53 -23.26
CA ARG A 162 9.14 7.15 -23.41
C ARG A 162 8.11 6.04 -23.21
N THR A 163 6.88 6.38 -22.86
CA THR A 163 5.82 5.42 -22.50
C THR A 163 4.46 5.94 -22.95
N ASP A 164 3.51 5.03 -23.17
CA ASP A 164 2.12 5.36 -23.51
C ASP A 164 1.11 4.67 -22.60
N SER A 165 1.59 3.86 -21.66
CA SER A 165 0.72 3.06 -20.79
C SER A 165 1.37 2.78 -19.44
N CYS A 166 0.52 2.65 -18.42
CA CYS A 166 0.85 1.94 -17.19
C CYS A 166 0.33 0.51 -17.35
N THR A 167 1.22 -0.47 -17.49
CA THR A 167 0.86 -1.87 -17.78
C THR A 167 0.08 -2.52 -16.64
N SER A 168 -0.55 -3.67 -16.90
CA SER A 168 -1.27 -4.44 -15.87
C SER A 168 -0.41 -4.90 -14.70
N ARG A 169 0.91 -4.90 -14.88
CA ARG A 169 1.88 -5.21 -13.82
C ARG A 169 2.32 -3.97 -13.04
N GLY A 170 1.69 -2.82 -13.27
CA GLY A 170 2.03 -1.57 -12.59
C GLY A 170 3.38 -0.99 -13.01
N THR A 171 3.82 -1.25 -14.25
CA THR A 171 5.06 -0.69 -14.79
C THR A 171 4.78 0.23 -15.96
N CYS A 172 5.54 1.31 -16.10
CA CYS A 172 5.43 2.16 -17.27
C CYS A 172 5.95 1.45 -18.53
N GLY A 173 5.14 1.44 -19.59
CA GLY A 173 5.34 0.64 -20.80
C GLY A 173 5.11 1.42 -22.08
N CYS A 174 5.69 0.92 -23.16
CA CYS A 174 5.38 1.33 -24.52
C CYS A 174 4.64 0.18 -25.21
N GLY A 175 3.33 0.31 -25.34
CA GLY A 175 2.44 -0.76 -25.82
C GLY A 175 2.35 -1.89 -24.81
N THR A 176 2.64 -3.11 -25.25
CA THR A 176 2.70 -4.30 -24.36
C THR A 176 4.10 -4.54 -23.78
N GLY A 177 5.09 -3.78 -24.24
CA GLY A 177 6.48 -3.90 -23.84
C GLY A 177 6.88 -2.94 -22.70
N PRO A 178 8.13 -3.03 -22.24
CA PRO A 178 8.69 -2.08 -21.29
C PRO A 178 8.76 -0.66 -21.89
N ALA A 179 9.02 0.33 -21.04
CA ALA A 179 9.36 1.68 -21.47
C ALA A 179 10.53 1.70 -22.46
N CYS A 180 10.57 2.72 -23.32
CA CYS A 180 11.66 2.89 -24.25
C CYS A 180 12.99 3.16 -23.52
N GLY A 181 13.98 2.31 -23.80
CA GLY A 181 15.33 2.44 -23.26
C GLY A 181 16.14 3.55 -23.94
N ASN A 182 17.44 3.59 -23.65
CA ASN A 182 18.34 4.63 -24.18
C ASN A 182 18.55 4.59 -25.70
N ASN A 183 18.11 3.53 -26.38
CA ASN A 183 18.13 3.41 -27.82
C ASN A 183 16.95 4.14 -28.51
N ALA A 184 16.09 4.82 -27.75
CA ALA A 184 14.96 5.59 -28.25
C ALA A 184 14.70 6.81 -27.37
N ASN A 185 13.97 7.79 -27.93
CA ASN A 185 13.58 9.00 -27.20
C ASN A 185 12.06 9.25 -27.23
N SER A 186 11.29 8.46 -27.97
CA SER A 186 9.84 8.57 -27.94
C SER A 186 9.12 7.22 -28.08
N CYS A 187 7.94 7.11 -27.48
CA CYS A 187 6.98 6.02 -27.61
C CYS A 187 5.75 6.53 -28.37
N LYS A 188 5.41 5.90 -29.49
CA LYS A 188 4.24 6.27 -30.30
C LYS A 188 3.52 5.02 -30.77
N GLY A 189 2.25 4.87 -30.38
CA GLY A 189 1.44 3.71 -30.75
C GLY A 189 2.07 2.37 -30.33
N GLY A 190 2.63 2.32 -29.12
CA GLY A 190 3.29 1.14 -28.57
C GLY A 190 4.63 0.76 -29.17
N LYS A 191 5.29 1.67 -29.88
CA LYS A 191 6.62 1.45 -30.48
C LYS A 191 7.60 2.55 -30.10
N CYS A 192 8.84 2.16 -29.89
CA CYS A 192 9.93 3.06 -29.58
C CYS A 192 10.58 3.63 -30.84
N PHE A 193 10.82 4.94 -30.85
CA PHE A 193 11.40 5.71 -31.94
C PHE A 193 12.61 6.53 -31.46
N CYS A 194 13.57 6.70 -32.36
CA CYS A 194 14.64 7.68 -32.22
C CYS A 194 14.46 8.79 -33.25
N GLY A 195 13.98 9.94 -32.80
CA GLY A 195 13.58 11.03 -33.70
C GLY A 195 12.44 10.60 -34.61
N SER A 196 12.68 10.57 -35.92
CA SER A 196 11.72 10.11 -36.94
C SER A 196 11.91 8.64 -37.34
N ASN A 197 12.95 7.98 -36.83
CA ASN A 197 13.29 6.60 -37.17
C ASN A 197 12.85 5.63 -36.07
N ASN A 198 12.81 4.34 -36.38
CA ASN A 198 12.65 3.29 -35.38
C ASN A 198 13.75 3.39 -34.31
N ALA A 199 13.53 2.75 -33.16
CA ALA A 199 14.54 2.61 -32.12
C ALA A 199 15.88 2.10 -32.69
N CYS A 200 16.97 2.57 -32.11
CA CYS A 200 18.30 2.23 -32.56
C CYS A 200 18.61 0.76 -32.36
N GLY A 201 19.44 0.22 -33.27
CA GLY A 201 19.90 -1.16 -33.23
C GLY A 201 20.75 -1.45 -31.98
N PRO A 202 21.06 -2.74 -31.74
CA PRO A 202 21.84 -3.16 -30.57
C PRO A 202 23.15 -2.36 -30.43
N GLY A 203 23.43 -1.91 -29.21
CA GLY A 203 24.66 -1.17 -28.90
C GLY A 203 24.61 0.33 -29.20
N LEU A 204 23.52 0.85 -29.79
CA LEU A 204 23.39 2.26 -30.14
C LEU A 204 22.40 3.01 -29.22
N ALA A 205 22.76 4.22 -28.82
CA ALA A 205 21.94 5.14 -28.07
C ALA A 205 21.27 6.15 -29.00
N CYS A 206 20.08 6.61 -28.63
CA CYS A 206 19.38 7.70 -29.30
C CYS A 206 19.79 9.04 -28.70
N ILE A 207 20.70 9.76 -29.37
CA ILE A 207 21.24 11.03 -28.89
C ILE A 207 20.88 12.12 -29.91
N GLY A 208 20.04 13.06 -29.48
CA GLY A 208 19.55 14.14 -30.34
C GLY A 208 18.70 13.64 -31.52
N GLY A 209 18.00 12.51 -31.37
CA GLY A 209 17.19 11.91 -32.44
C GLY A 209 17.98 11.10 -33.47
N PHE A 210 19.26 10.84 -33.23
CA PHE A 210 20.11 10.02 -34.08
C PHE A 210 20.72 8.85 -33.31
N CYS A 211 20.83 7.71 -33.97
CA CYS A 211 21.47 6.53 -33.41
C CYS A 211 22.98 6.70 -33.42
N LYS A 212 23.60 6.76 -32.25
CA LYS A 212 25.05 6.90 -32.07
C LYS A 212 25.57 5.78 -31.19
N CYS A 213 26.80 5.34 -31.45
CA CYS A 213 27.47 4.45 -30.54
C CYS A 213 27.86 5.24 -29.29
N ASP A 214 27.42 4.76 -28.13
CA ASP A 214 27.61 5.45 -26.86
C ASP A 214 27.90 4.43 -25.75
N PRO A 215 28.77 4.76 -24.78
CA PRO A 215 29.07 3.88 -23.64
C PRO A 215 27.85 3.44 -22.82
N SER A 216 26.77 4.20 -22.82
CA SER A 216 25.54 3.84 -22.09
C SER A 216 24.80 2.64 -22.68
N THR A 217 25.06 2.29 -23.94
CA THR A 217 24.40 1.17 -24.64
C THR A 217 25.38 0.15 -25.23
N CYS A 218 26.63 0.54 -25.48
CA CYS A 218 27.63 -0.34 -26.08
C CYS A 218 28.57 -0.96 -25.03
N ASN A 219 28.41 -2.26 -24.77
CA ASN A 219 29.31 -3.00 -23.89
C ASN A 219 30.69 -3.27 -24.52
N GLY A 220 30.77 -3.25 -25.86
CA GLY A 220 31.99 -3.45 -26.64
C GLY A 220 32.71 -2.15 -26.98
N CYS A 221 33.22 -2.00 -28.19
CA CYS A 221 33.83 -0.76 -28.68
C CYS A 221 33.01 -0.13 -29.81
N CYS A 222 33.24 1.16 -30.03
CA CYS A 222 32.62 1.95 -31.08
C CYS A 222 33.60 2.16 -32.24
N ASP A 223 33.18 1.79 -33.45
CA ASP A 223 33.78 2.26 -34.69
C ASP A 223 32.71 2.97 -35.51
N GLY A 224 32.83 4.29 -35.63
CA GLY A 224 31.75 5.16 -36.09
C GLY A 224 30.47 4.98 -35.26
N ASN A 225 29.36 4.67 -35.93
CA ASN A 225 28.04 4.43 -35.32
C ASN A 225 27.72 2.93 -35.22
N SER A 226 28.74 2.08 -35.12
CA SER A 226 28.61 0.63 -34.96
C SER A 226 29.25 0.19 -33.65
N CYS A 227 28.51 -0.57 -32.85
CA CYS A 227 29.03 -1.19 -31.64
C CYS A 227 29.50 -2.61 -31.95
N PHE A 228 30.78 -2.87 -31.76
CA PHE A 228 31.39 -4.19 -31.96
C PHE A 228 31.68 -4.84 -30.62
N ALA A 229 31.24 -6.08 -30.46
CA ALA A 229 31.52 -6.86 -29.26
C ALA A 229 32.95 -7.46 -29.31
N ALA A 230 33.63 -7.50 -28.17
CA ALA A 230 34.79 -8.35 -28.01
C ALA A 230 34.38 -9.84 -28.14
N PRO A 231 35.26 -10.74 -28.60
CA PRO A 231 36.68 -10.54 -28.92
C PRO A 231 36.98 -10.42 -30.43
N ASP A 232 36.41 -9.43 -31.14
CA ASP A 232 36.81 -9.16 -32.53
C ASP A 232 38.25 -8.59 -32.59
N LYS A 233 39.15 -9.29 -33.30
CA LYS A 233 40.55 -8.86 -33.49
C LYS A 233 40.66 -7.50 -34.21
N ASN A 234 39.77 -7.22 -35.16
CA ASN A 234 39.78 -5.99 -35.94
C ASN A 234 39.03 -4.85 -35.25
N HIS A 235 38.11 -5.16 -34.33
CA HIS A 235 37.33 -4.19 -33.56
C HIS A 235 37.35 -4.56 -32.07
N CYS A 236 38.52 -4.44 -31.45
CA CYS A 236 38.71 -4.77 -30.04
C CYS A 236 38.50 -3.56 -29.15
N GLY A 237 37.85 -3.77 -28.01
CA GLY A 237 37.68 -2.80 -26.94
C GLY A 237 36.45 -3.11 -26.10
N LYS A 238 36.17 -2.26 -25.11
CA LYS A 238 35.02 -2.40 -24.21
C LYS A 238 34.50 -1.04 -23.75
N GLY A 239 33.28 -1.02 -23.23
CA GLY A 239 32.66 0.15 -22.60
C GLY A 239 32.47 1.35 -23.54
N GLY A 240 32.17 1.11 -24.81
CA GLY A 240 31.91 2.14 -25.81
C GLY A 240 33.13 2.98 -26.21
N GLN A 241 34.34 2.56 -25.85
CA GLN A 241 35.58 3.21 -26.29
C GLN A 241 35.81 3.00 -27.80
N ALA A 242 36.65 3.83 -28.42
CA ALA A 242 37.03 3.63 -29.82
C ALA A 242 37.62 2.23 -30.05
N CYS A 243 37.15 1.54 -31.09
CA CYS A 243 37.69 0.24 -31.48
C CYS A 243 39.14 0.35 -31.92
N LYS A 244 39.92 -0.68 -31.60
CA LYS A 244 41.29 -0.84 -32.10
C LYS A 244 41.50 -2.22 -32.71
N LYS A 245 42.39 -2.28 -33.71
CA LYS A 245 42.87 -3.54 -34.26
C LYS A 245 44.03 -4.06 -33.39
N CYS A 246 43.94 -5.31 -32.97
CA CYS A 246 45.03 -5.97 -32.24
C CYS A 246 45.98 -6.68 -33.20
N ASP A 247 47.27 -6.73 -32.84
CA ASP A 247 48.29 -7.41 -33.64
C ASP A 247 48.09 -8.93 -33.63
N LYS A 248 47.93 -9.54 -32.44
CA LYS A 248 47.69 -10.98 -32.30
C LYS A 248 46.21 -11.30 -32.17
N ARG A 249 45.58 -10.88 -31.07
CA ARG A 249 44.16 -11.19 -30.75
C ARG A 249 43.54 -10.14 -29.83
N CYS A 250 42.21 -10.09 -29.84
CA CYS A 250 41.43 -9.42 -28.80
C CYS A 250 41.07 -10.43 -27.71
N ASN A 251 41.24 -10.04 -26.46
CA ASN A 251 40.82 -10.84 -25.30
C ASN A 251 39.34 -10.60 -24.98
N PRO A 252 38.65 -11.53 -24.30
CA PRO A 252 37.24 -11.35 -23.91
C PRO A 252 36.97 -10.12 -23.04
N ASP A 253 37.98 -9.60 -22.36
CA ASP A 253 37.90 -8.39 -21.55
C ASP A 253 38.13 -7.08 -22.35
N GLY A 254 38.25 -7.17 -23.68
CA GLY A 254 38.47 -6.05 -24.59
C GLY A 254 39.93 -5.55 -24.65
N SER A 255 40.90 -6.27 -24.07
CA SER A 255 42.33 -5.94 -24.18
C SER A 255 42.96 -6.56 -25.44
N CYS A 256 44.04 -5.96 -25.95
CA CYS A 256 44.82 -6.51 -27.07
C CYS A 256 46.10 -7.19 -26.57
N ASP A 257 46.43 -8.32 -27.19
CA ASP A 257 47.72 -9.02 -27.07
C ASP A 257 48.64 -8.82 -28.28
#